data_AF-A0A939B4I8-F1
#
_entry.id   AF-A0A939B4I8-F1
#
_cell.length_a   1.000
_cell.length_b   1.000
_cell.length_c   1.000
_cell.angle_alpha   90.00
_cell.angle_beta   90.00
_cell.angle_gamma   90.00
#
_symmetry.space_group_name_H-M   'P 1'
#
loop_
_entity.id
_entity.type
_entity.pdbx_description
1 polymer ?
#
loop_
_entity_poly.entity_id
_entity_poly.type
_entity_poly.pdbx_seq_one_letter_code
_entity_poly.pdbx_strand_id
1 'polypeptide(L)' 'MLKFDSNVLSLSASGGASLKGNGWKYTYYDGLVRLDRKVGSWKIGLGLGARYYDSRNDFSGNKLRFYVMFGASFTF' A
#
# COMPACT_ATOMS: atom_id res chain seq x y z
N MET A 1 8.80 -1.37 -6.47
CA MET A 1 8.18 -0.53 -5.43
C MET A 1 8.90 0.80 -5.42
N LEU A 2 8.19 1.92 -5.54
CA LEU A 2 8.75 3.26 -5.40
C LEU A 2 8.41 3.77 -3.99
N LYS A 3 9.41 4.27 -3.26
CA LYS A 3 9.20 4.81 -1.90
C LYS A 3 10.02 6.08 -1.74
N PHE A 4 9.33 7.17 -1.38
CA PHE A 4 9.92 8.37 -0.81
C PHE A 4 9.65 8.35 0.68
N ASP A 5 10.69 8.53 1.49
CA ASP A 5 10.58 8.47 2.94
C ASP A 5 11.40 9.62 3.55
N SER A 6 10.69 10.59 4.11
CA SER A 6 11.27 11.60 4.99
C SER A 6 10.92 11.29 6.45
N ASN A 7 11.57 11.95 7.41
CA ASN A 7 11.27 11.73 8.83
C ASN A 7 9.80 12.04 9.21
N VAL A 8 9.07 12.78 8.37
CA VAL A 8 7.70 13.26 8.64
C VAL A 8 6.68 12.75 7.63
N LEU A 9 7.08 12.54 6.37
CA LEU A 9 6.19 12.17 5.28
C LEU A 9 6.78 11.01 4.48
N SER A 10 5.99 9.95 4.33
CA SER A 10 6.25 8.82 3.46
C SER A 10 5.24 8.80 2.32
N LEU A 11 5.74 8.65 1.09
CA LEU A 11 4.93 8.30 -0.08
C LEU A 11 5.42 6.97 -0.61
N SER A 12 4.51 6.03 -0.86
CA SER A 12 4.85 4.76 -1.49
C SER A 12 3.86 4.42 -2.58
N ALA A 13 4.41 3.94 -3.70
CA ALA A 13 3.65 3.34 -4.77
C ALA A 13 4.14 1.91 -4.99
N SER A 14 3.21 0.97 -5.05
CA SER A 14 3.50 -0.43 -5.33
C SER A 14 2.52 -1.00 -6.32
N GLY A 15 2.89 -2.13 -6.91
CA GLY A 15 2.02 -2.86 -7.81
C GLY A 15 2.50 -4.29 -7.94
N GLY A 16 1.60 -5.17 -8.31
CA GLY A 16 1.89 -6.59 -8.46
C GLY A 16 0.79 -7.33 -9.18
N ALA A 17 1.06 -8.57 -9.55
CA ALA A 17 0.09 -9.45 -10.18
C ALA A 17 -0.17 -10.67 -9.30
N SER A 18 -1.43 -10.98 -9.05
CA SER A 18 -1.84 -12.28 -8.50
C SER A 18 -1.95 -13.27 -9.65
N LEU A 19 -0.94 -14.14 -9.78
CA LEU A 19 -0.88 -15.19 -10.81
C LEU A 19 -1.21 -16.60 -10.27
N LYS A 20 -1.48 -16.75 -8.97
CA LYS A 20 -1.78 -18.07 -8.37
C LYS A 20 -3.22 -18.51 -8.67
N GLY A 21 -3.36 -19.77 -9.08
CA GLY A 21 -4.49 -20.38 -9.80
C GLY A 21 -5.86 -20.48 -9.11
N ASN A 22 -6.19 -19.65 -8.12
CA ASN A 22 -7.53 -19.59 -7.54
C ASN A 22 -8.31 -18.43 -8.15
N GLY A 23 -9.11 -18.70 -9.20
CA GLY A 23 -10.30 -17.96 -9.69
C GLY A 23 -10.20 -16.46 -10.02
N TRP A 24 -9.21 -15.75 -9.50
CA TRP A 24 -9.16 -14.31 -9.45
C TRP A 24 -7.74 -13.84 -9.78
N LYS A 25 -7.49 -13.73 -11.09
CA LYS A 25 -6.27 -13.12 -11.63
C LYS A 25 -6.50 -11.62 -11.68
N TYR A 26 -5.65 -10.87 -11.00
CA TYR A 26 -5.70 -9.42 -11.03
C TYR A 26 -4.30 -8.84 -10.98
N THR A 27 -4.14 -7.70 -11.65
CA THR A 27 -3.05 -6.78 -11.38
C THR A 27 -3.55 -5.80 -10.33
N TYR A 28 -2.70 -5.36 -9.41
CA TYR A 28 -3.03 -4.30 -8.49
C TYR A 28 -2.01 -3.18 -8.56
N TYR A 29 -2.49 -1.98 -8.30
CA TYR A 29 -1.72 -0.75 -8.19
C TYR A 29 -2.12 -0.08 -6.88
N ASP A 30 -1.14 0.33 -6.10
CA ASP A 30 -1.31 0.75 -4.72
C ASP A 30 -0.54 2.05 -4.51
N GLY A 31 -1.21 3.04 -3.94
CA GLY A 31 -0.62 4.30 -3.53
C GLY A 31 -0.94 4.56 -2.07
N LEU A 32 0.06 5.01 -1.32
CA LEU A 32 -0.05 5.34 0.11
C LEU A 32 0.67 6.65 0.38
N VAL A 33 -0.01 7.54 1.09
CA VAL A 33 0.57 8.72 1.73
C VAL A 33 0.47 8.51 3.23
N ARG A 34 1.59 8.66 3.94
CA ARG A 34 1.67 8.39 5.37
C ARG A 34 2.45 9.49 6.08
N LEU A 35 1.90 9.99 7.18
CA LEU A 35 2.62 10.85 8.11
C LEU A 35 3.34 9.96 9.12
N ASP A 36 4.63 10.20 9.28
CA ASP A 36 5.49 9.49 10.20
C ASP A 36 5.96 10.42 11.33
N ARG A 37 6.09 9.89 12.53
CA ARG A 37 6.66 10.57 13.69
C ARG A 37 7.68 9.68 14.37
N LYS A 38 8.89 10.21 14.56
CA LYS A 38 9.91 9.56 15.39
C LYS A 38 9.68 9.87 16.87
N VAL A 39 9.66 8.84 17.70
CA VAL A 39 9.55 8.91 19.17
C VAL A 39 10.62 7.97 19.74
N GLY A 40 11.76 8.54 20.14
CA GLY A 40 12.94 7.75 20.52
C GLY A 40 13.43 6.87 19.37
N SER A 41 13.58 5.58 19.63
CA SER A 41 13.95 4.55 18.64
C SER A 41 12.78 4.05 17.79
N TRP A 42 11.57 4.57 18.00
CA TRP A 42 10.39 4.21 17.22
C TRP A 42 10.06 5.23 16.14
N LYS A 43 9.60 4.76 15.00
CA LYS A 43 8.93 5.55 13.97
C LYS A 43 7.51 5.00 13.83
N ILE A 44 6.53 5.81 14.20
CA ILE A 44 5.10 5.49 14.16
C ILE A 44 4.49 6.27 13.01
N GLY A 45 3.58 5.68 12.25
CA GLY A 45 2.96 6.32 11.10
C GLY A 45 1.48 6.05 10.94
N LEU A 46 0.76 7.05 10.46
CA LEU A 46 -0.65 6.98 10.08
C LEU A 46 -0.80 7.42 8.62
N GLY A 47 -1.47 6.63 7.80
CA GLY A 47 -1.56 6.89 6.37
C GLY A 47 -2.90 6.54 5.75
N LEU A 48 -3.14 7.13 4.60
CA LEU A 48 -4.29 6.87 3.74
C LEU A 48 -3.76 6.31 2.43
N GLY A 49 -4.37 5.22 1.99
CA GLY A 49 -4.01 4.57 0.75
C GLY A 49 -5.21 4.21 -0.10
N ALA A 50 -4.92 4.04 -1.39
CA ALA A 50 -5.85 3.56 -2.38
C ALA A 50 -5.20 2.42 -3.15
N ARG A 51 -5.93 1.32 -3.31
CA ARG A 51 -5.54 0.18 -4.13
C ARG A 51 -6.55 -0.05 -5.23
N TYR A 52 -6.10 0.05 -6.46
CA TYR A 52 -6.86 -0.33 -7.64
C TYR A 52 -6.52 -1.76 -8.03
N TYR A 53 -7.55 -2.58 -8.17
CA TYR A 53 -7.49 -3.95 -8.68
C TYR A 53 -8.02 -3.95 -10.11
N ASP A 54 -7.13 -4.25 -11.04
CA ASP A 54 -7.39 -4.49 -12.44
C ASP A 54 -7.64 -5.99 -12.64
N SER A 55 -8.91 -6.37 -12.69
CA SER A 55 -9.33 -7.76 -12.83
C SER A 55 -9.13 -8.16 -14.29
N ARG A 56 -8.31 -9.19 -14.51
CA ARG A 56 -8.05 -9.73 -15.86
C ARG A 56 -8.97 -10.91 -16.20
N ASN A 57 -10.14 -10.99 -15.55
CA ASN A 57 -11.08 -12.10 -15.66
C ASN A 57 -12.50 -11.59 -15.91
N ASP A 58 -13.27 -12.33 -16.72
CA ASP A 58 -14.64 -11.97 -17.14
C ASP A 58 -15.70 -12.04 -16.01
N PHE A 59 -15.36 -12.66 -14.88
CA PHE A 59 -16.28 -12.92 -13.76
C PHE A 59 -16.29 -11.83 -12.69
N SER A 60 -15.35 -10.88 -12.75
CA SER A 60 -15.17 -9.86 -11.72
C SER A 60 -14.73 -8.57 -12.36
N GLY A 61 -15.43 -7.47 -12.07
CA GLY A 61 -15.02 -6.14 -12.50
C GLY A 61 -13.81 -5.59 -11.72
N ASN A 62 -13.34 -4.44 -12.18
CA ASN A 62 -12.28 -3.67 -11.52
C ASN A 62 -12.76 -3.12 -10.18
N LYS A 63 -11.85 -2.98 -9.21
CA LYS A 63 -12.19 -2.55 -7.86
C LYS A 63 -11.21 -1.52 -7.32
N LEU A 64 -11.72 -0.40 -6.82
CA LEU A 64 -10.95 0.56 -6.04
C LEU A 64 -11.24 0.36 -4.55
N ARG A 65 -10.19 0.28 -3.73
CA ARG A 65 -10.29 0.16 -2.27
C ARG A 65 -9.50 1.28 -1.61
N PHE A 66 -10.15 2.08 -0.78
CA PHE A 66 -9.49 2.98 0.15
C PHE A 66 -9.22 2.28 1.47
N TYR A 67 -8.10 2.60 2.11
CA TYR A 67 -7.74 2.04 3.40
C TYR A 67 -6.97 3.05 4.25
N VAL A 68 -7.07 2.87 5.57
CA VAL A 68 -6.22 3.54 6.56
C VAL A 68 -5.11 2.57 6.96
N MET A 69 -3.90 3.07 7.11
CA MET A 69 -2.74 2.29 7.52
C MET A 69 -2.14 2.87 8.79
N PHE A 70 -1.95 2.01 9.79
CA PHE A 70 -1.11 2.30 10.94
C PHE A 70 0.17 1.46 10.82
N GLY A 71 1.32 2.09 10.98
CA GLY A 71 2.62 1.43 10.93
C GLY A 71 3.48 1.81 12.12
N ALA A 72 4.30 0.87 12.58
CA ALA A 72 5.37 1.14 13.54
C ALA A 72 6.63 0.40 13.09
N SER A 73 7.77 1.06 13.14
CA SER A 73 9.08 0.45 12.89
C SER A 73 10.05 0.89 13.97
N PHE A 74 10.83 -0.06 14.48
CA PHE A 74 11.90 0.19 15.45
C PHE A 74 13.24 0.29 14.72
N THR A 75 14.11 1.21 15.16
CA THR A 75 15.48 1.35 14.64
C THR A 75 16.45 1.38 15.81
N PHE A 76 17.40 0.45 15.81
CA PHE A 76 18.53 0.38 16.75
C PHE A 76 19.65 1.33 16.33
#